data_AF-A0A951UVJ1-F1
#
_entry.id   AF-A0A951UVJ1-F1
#
_cell.length_a   1.000
_cell.length_b   1.000
_cell.length_c   1.000
_cell.angle_alpha   90.00
_cell.angle_beta   90.00
_cell.angle_gamma   90.00
#
_symmetry.space_group_name_H-M   'P 1'
#
loop_
_entity.id
_entity.type
_entity.pdbx_description
1 polymer ?
#
loop_
_entity_poly.entity_id
_entity_poly.type
_entity_poly.pdbx_seq_one_letter_code
_entity_poly.pdbx_strand_id
1 'polypeptide(L)' 'MMTQKPDFQQMSRKELRTYVLTHREDEEALRIYMARLHNEPGVIRQSGGLNEEDLNQLEQLIKTRVGDSASADLSVR' A
#
# COMPACT_ATOMS: atom_id res chain seq x y z
N MET A 1 3.54 10.81 30.92
CA MET A 1 4.83 11.07 30.22
C MET A 1 4.49 11.80 28.93
N MET A 2 4.96 13.04 28.73
CA MET A 2 4.85 13.69 27.42
C MET A 2 5.92 13.07 26.52
N THR A 3 5.54 12.09 25.70
CA THR A 3 6.41 11.54 24.67
C THR A 3 6.61 12.62 23.61
N GLN A 4 7.79 13.23 23.60
CA GLN A 4 8.15 14.24 22.61
C GLN A 4 8.23 13.55 21.24
N LYS A 5 7.42 14.00 20.28
CA LYS A 5 7.43 13.46 18.92
C LYS A 5 8.76 13.82 18.23
N PRO A 6 9.34 12.90 17.44
CA PRO A 6 10.53 13.21 16.65
C PRO A 6 10.25 14.25 15.56
N ASP A 7 11.29 14.96 15.12
CA ASP A 7 11.20 15.83 13.94
C ASP A 7 11.32 14.98 12.66
N PHE A 8 10.18 14.66 12.06
CA PHE A 8 10.09 13.86 10.84
C PHE A 8 10.69 14.55 9.61
N GLN A 9 10.82 15.88 9.61
CA GLN A 9 11.41 16.62 8.48
C GLN A 9 12.92 16.39 8.41
N GLN A 10 13.58 16.27 9.56
CA GLN A 10 15.03 16.05 9.67
C GLN A 10 15.45 14.59 9.43
N MET A 11 14.51 13.63 9.55
CA MET A 11 14.80 12.22 9.29
C MET A 11 15.08 11.95 7.81
N SER A 12 16.02 11.05 7.53
CA SER A 12 16.14 10.44 6.21
C SER A 12 14.89 9.61 5.86
N ARG A 13 14.68 9.32 4.57
CA ARG A 13 13.56 8.45 4.14
C ARG A 13 13.59 7.07 4.81
N LYS A 14 14.77 6.49 5.03
CA LYS A 14 14.92 5.16 5.65
C LYS A 14 14.53 5.18 7.12
N GLU A 15 14.92 6.22 7.84
CA GLU A 15 14.58 6.41 9.26
C GLU A 15 13.08 6.66 9.41
N LEU A 16 12.50 7.54 8.59
CA LEU A 16 11.07 7.81 8.60
C LEU A 16 10.24 6.57 8.24
N ARG A 17 10.68 5.78 7.24
CA ARG A 17 10.05 4.49 6.92
C ARG A 17 10.08 3.53 8.11
N THR A 18 11.21 3.43 8.78
CA THR A 18 11.37 2.53 9.94
C THR A 18 10.44 2.96 11.06
N TYR A 19 10.35 4.26 11.34
CA TYR A 19 9.46 4.82 12.35
C TYR A 19 7.98 4.55 12.04
N VAL A 20 7.52 4.79 10.80
CA VAL A 20 6.13 4.55 10.40
C VAL A 20 5.75 3.07 10.51
N LEU A 21 6.70 2.17 10.23
CA LEU A 21 6.45 0.72 10.36
C LEU A 21 6.31 0.27 11.81
N THR A 22 6.98 0.94 12.75
CA THR A 22 6.92 0.66 14.19
C THR A 22 5.79 1.41 14.91
N HIS A 23 5.32 2.53 14.37
CA HIS A 23 4.25 3.37 14.93
C HIS A 23 3.16 3.58 13.88
N ARG A 24 2.40 2.51 13.59
CA ARG A 24 1.43 2.50 12.48
C ARG A 24 0.22 3.41 12.74
N GLU A 25 -0.04 3.71 14.00
CA GLU A 25 -1.08 4.61 14.48
C GLU A 25 -0.72 6.10 14.39
N ASP A 26 0.55 6.45 14.17
CA ASP A 26 0.97 7.85 14.05
C ASP A 26 0.69 8.37 12.62
N GLU A 27 -0.56 8.78 12.40
CA GLU A 27 -1.06 9.28 11.11
C GLU A 27 -0.22 10.45 10.57
N GLU A 28 0.36 11.26 11.45
CA GLU A 28 1.23 12.37 11.07
C GLU A 28 2.51 11.89 10.39
N ALA A 29 3.18 10.90 11.00
CA ALA A 29 4.38 10.30 10.44
C ALA A 29 4.09 9.63 9.10
N LEU A 30 2.95 8.90 9.00
CA LEU A 30 2.49 8.28 7.76
C LEU A 30 2.26 9.32 6.66
N ARG A 31 1.56 10.42 6.96
CA ARG A 31 1.28 11.50 6.01
C ARG A 31 2.55 12.14 5.48
N ILE A 32 3.52 12.44 6.35
CA ILE A 32 4.81 13.03 5.96
C ILE A 32 5.59 12.06 5.08
N TYR A 33 5.60 10.76 5.41
CA TYR A 33 6.25 9.74 4.61
C TYR A 33 5.64 9.63 3.20
N MET A 34 4.30 9.61 3.10
CA MET A 34 3.59 9.56 1.81
C MET A 34 3.81 10.80 0.96
N ALA A 35 3.84 11.99 1.58
CA ALA A 35 4.15 13.24 0.89
C ALA A 35 5.58 13.27 0.35
N ARG A 36 6.55 12.74 1.11
CA ARG A 36 7.94 12.62 0.65
C ARG A 36 8.06 11.70 -0.55
N LEU A 37 7.37 10.55 -0.52
CA LEU A 37 7.28 9.66 -1.68
C LEU A 37 6.61 10.32 -2.89
N HIS A 38 5.79 11.37 -2.69
CA HIS A 38 5.06 12.04 -3.79
C HIS A 38 5.98 12.92 -4.61
N ASN A 39 6.98 13.50 -3.96
CA ASN A 39 7.92 14.41 -4.59
C ASN A 39 9.22 13.72 -5.01
N GLU A 40 9.36 12.41 -4.78
CA GLU A 40 10.59 11.67 -5.08
C GLU A 40 10.58 11.14 -6.54
N PRO A 41 11.57 11.53 -7.37
CA PRO A 41 11.67 11.06 -8.74
C PRO A 41 11.97 9.55 -8.78
N GLY A 42 11.33 8.83 -9.70
CA GLY A 42 11.50 7.38 -9.86
C GLY A 42 10.56 6.51 -9.02
N VAL A 43 9.71 7.11 -8.17
CA VAL A 43 8.61 6.38 -7.53
C VAL A 43 7.49 6.18 -8.56
N ILE A 44 7.42 4.98 -9.14
CA ILE A 44 6.30 4.59 -9.99
C ILE A 44 5.07 4.42 -9.10
N ARG A 45 4.13 5.35 -9.25
CA ARG A 45 2.80 5.25 -8.66
C ARG A 45 1.90 4.59 -9.68
N GLN A 46 1.35 3.45 -9.33
CA GLN A 46 0.17 2.97 -10.03
C GLN A 46 -1.01 3.85 -9.59
N SER A 47 -1.33 4.84 -10.40
CA SER A 47 -2.66 5.44 -10.41
C SER A 47 -3.57 4.44 -11.13
N GLY A 48 -4.21 3.57 -10.37
CA GLY A 48 -5.18 2.62 -10.91
C GLY A 48 -6.08 2.08 -9.81
N GLY A 49 -7.35 1.84 -10.13
CA GLY A 49 -8.35 1.25 -9.23
C GLY A 49 -9.42 2.20 -8.71
N LEU A 50 -9.46 3.46 -9.18
CA LEU A 50 -10.53 4.42 -8.86
C LEU A 50 -11.35 4.84 -10.09
N ASN A 51 -11.09 4.27 -11.26
CA ASN A 51 -11.94 4.42 -12.44
C ASN A 51 -12.61 3.09 -12.79
N GLU A 52 -13.68 3.18 -13.56
CA GLU A 52 -14.53 2.03 -13.91
C GLU A 52 -13.76 0.96 -14.71
N GLU A 53 -12.77 1.36 -15.52
CA GLU A 53 -11.98 0.45 -16.34
C GLU A 53 -11.08 -0.44 -15.48
N ASP A 54 -10.37 0.13 -14.50
CA ASP A 54 -9.52 -0.60 -13.57
C ASP A 54 -10.34 -1.53 -12.67
N LEU A 55 -11.53 -1.08 -12.25
CA LEU A 55 -12.46 -1.89 -11.46
C LEU A 55 -12.98 -3.09 -12.27
N ASN A 56 -13.30 -2.88 -13.54
CA ASN A 56 -13.72 -3.95 -14.45
C ASN A 56 -12.57 -4.96 -14.70
N GLN A 57 -11.34 -4.49 -14.89
CA GLN A 57 -10.17 -5.37 -15.03
C GLN A 57 -9.94 -6.20 -13.76
N LEU A 58 -10.05 -5.59 -12.58
CA LEU A 58 -9.97 -6.29 -11.30
C LEU A 58 -11.07 -7.33 -11.15
N GLU A 59 -12.31 -7.00 -11.53
CA GLU A 59 -13.45 -7.92 -11.48
C GLU A 59 -13.20 -9.16 -12.37
N GLN A 60 -12.70 -8.96 -13.58
CA GLN A 60 -12.36 -10.06 -14.49
C GLN A 60 -11.25 -10.95 -13.92
N LEU A 61 -10.20 -10.37 -13.32
CA LEU A 61 -9.14 -11.14 -12.67
C LEU A 61 -9.66 -12.00 -11.51
N ILE A 62 -10.60 -11.48 -10.73
CA ILE A 62 -11.23 -12.22 -9.63
C ILE A 62 -12.08 -13.36 -10.19
N LYS A 63 -12.92 -13.10 -11.20
CA LYS A 63 -13.77 -14.12 -11.84
C LYS A 63 -12.95 -15.29 -12.40
N THR A 64 -11.85 -14.99 -13.11
CA THR A 64 -10.96 -16.02 -13.66
C THR A 64 -10.33 -16.88 -12.56
N ARG A 65 -9.79 -16.25 -11.50
CA ARG A 65 -9.10 -16.99 -10.43
C ARG A 65 -10.03 -17.76 -9.50
N VAL A 66 -11.22 -17.25 -9.23
CA VAL A 66 -12.24 -17.94 -8.42
C VAL A 66 -12.85 -19.09 -9.22
N GLY A 67 -13.04 -18.93 -10.54
CA GLY A 67 -13.47 -20.01 -11.44
C GLY A 67 -12.47 -21.17 -11.51
N ASP A 68 -11.18 -20.87 -11.55
CA ASP A 68 -10.12 -21.89 -11.56
C ASP A 68 -10.01 -22.64 -10.22
N SER A 69 -10.29 -21.99 -9.08
CA SER A 69 -10.28 -22.66 -7.77
C SER A 69 -11.42 -23.68 -7.58
N ALA A 70 -12.47 -23.64 -8.39
CA ALA A 70 -13.55 -24.63 -8.36
C ALA A 70 -13.26 -25.87 -9.21
N SER A 71 -12.34 -25.80 -10.18
CA SER A 71 -11.97 -26.95 -11.04
C SER A 71 -10.85 -27.81 -10.46
N ALA A 72 -10.11 -27.33 -9.45
CA ALA A 72 -9.04 -28.10 -8.82
C ALA A 72 -9.51 -29.12 -7.76
N ASP A 73 -10.77 -29.05 -7.31
CA ASP A 73 -11.32 -29.92 -6.24
C ASP A 73 -12.16 -31.11 -6.78
N LEU A 74 -12.26 -31.28 -8.10
CA LEU A 74 -13.03 -32.38 -8.72
C LEU A 74 -12.15 -33.34 -9.55
N SER A 75 -10.94 -33.65 -9.07
CA SER A 75 -10.09 -34.69 -9.69
C SER A 75 -9.38 -35.62 -8.68
N VAL A 76 -9.91 -35.74 -7.46
CA VAL A 76 -9.58 -36.86 -6.57
C VAL A 76 -10.86 -37.44 -6.00
N ARG A 77 -11.50 -38.32 -6.77
CA ARG A 77 -12.21 -39.51 -6.26
C ARG A 77 -12.71 -40.41 -7.38
#